data_AF-A0A841R1L2-F1
#
_entry.id   AF-A0A841R1L2-F1
#
_cell.length_a   1.000
_cell.length_b   1.000
_cell.length_c   1.000
_cell.angle_alpha   90.00
_cell.angle_beta   90.00
_cell.angle_gamma   90.00
#
_symmetry.space_group_name_H-M   'P 1'
#
loop_
_entity.id
_entity.type
_entity.pdbx_description
1 polymer ?
#
loop_
_entity_poly.entity_id
_entity_poly.type
_entity_poly.pdbx_seq_one_letter_code
_entity_poly.pdbx_strand_id
1 'polypeptide(L)'
;MAREVGKALSEEQLAQLQGLLKDFDIRQICEILFGLDQGIDVSIYANTKYDAEQMREMRFGLEQGLDVSVYTDPRFNHKQMRLIKNCLEEGRDASILANPQFNQRQTEVVSAGLMRGVDVTIYADPRFDCFQMEEICIGLSKGLDISFFADLVFSYGQMGEIRRGLENGVDVSIYANPKYNEYQMREIRMGLEKKLNVSSYASSNMISIEMKKMREAMERAATND
;
A
#
# COMPACT_ATOMS: atom_id res chain seq x y z
N MET A 1 29.95 -1.96 45.10
CA MET A 1 30.13 -1.24 43.82
C MET A 1 29.32 0.03 43.91
N ALA A 2 29.97 1.19 43.96
CA ALA A 2 29.30 2.47 44.07
C ALA A 2 28.67 2.83 42.71
N ARG A 3 27.36 3.12 42.71
CA ARG A 3 26.68 3.78 41.59
C ARG A 3 27.40 5.10 41.33
N GLU A 4 27.93 5.30 40.14
CA GLU A 4 28.36 6.63 39.70
C GLU A 4 27.15 7.55 39.79
N VAL A 5 27.19 8.49 40.73
CA VAL A 5 26.25 9.60 40.79
C VAL A 5 26.66 10.54 39.65
N GLY A 6 25.86 10.59 38.58
CA GLY A 6 26.11 11.45 37.45
C GLY A 6 26.35 12.90 37.89
N LYS A 7 27.44 13.51 37.44
CA LYS A 7 27.73 14.92 37.69
C LYS A 7 26.59 15.77 37.12
N ALA A 8 26.07 16.69 37.92
CA ALA A 8 25.13 17.71 37.45
C ALA A 8 25.78 18.56 36.35
N LEU A 9 25.01 18.89 35.31
CA LEU A 9 25.43 19.80 34.24
C LEU A 9 25.66 21.22 34.81
N SER A 10 26.67 21.92 34.31
CA SER A 10 26.88 23.34 34.63
C SER A 10 25.78 24.22 34.05
N GLU A 11 25.61 25.45 34.56
CA GLU A 11 24.66 26.43 34.00
C GLU A 11 24.91 26.70 32.51
N GLU A 12 26.18 26.76 32.11
CA GLU A 12 26.57 26.93 30.70
C GLU A 12 26.17 25.72 29.84
N GLN A 13 26.36 24.50 30.34
CA GLN A 13 25.93 23.26 29.67
C GLN A 13 24.40 23.18 29.58
N LEU A 14 23.68 23.60 30.62
CA LEU A 14 22.23 23.68 30.62
C LEU A 14 21.72 24.70 29.61
N ALA A 15 22.35 25.88 29.52
CA ALA A 15 22.00 26.91 28.54
C ALA A 15 22.27 26.47 27.09
N GLN A 16 23.40 25.78 26.84
CA GLN A 16 23.71 25.19 25.54
C GLN A 16 22.68 24.10 25.17
N LEU A 17 22.32 23.24 26.11
CA LEU A 17 21.30 22.20 25.90
C LEU A 17 19.92 22.82 25.61
N GLN A 18 19.51 23.84 26.36
CA GLN A 18 18.28 24.59 26.09
C GLN A 18 18.31 25.23 24.70
N GLY A 19 19.45 25.81 24.30
CA GLY A 19 19.63 26.39 22.98
C GLY A 19 19.52 25.37 21.83
N LEU A 20 19.99 24.14 22.05
CA LEU A 20 19.87 23.03 21.08
C LEU A 20 18.45 22.49 20.98
N LEU A 21 17.70 22.47 22.10
CA LEU A 21 16.36 21.89 22.17
C LEU A 21 15.24 22.89 21.86
N LYS A 22 15.54 24.20 21.76
CA LYS A 22 14.53 25.25 21.59
C LYS A 22 13.64 25.09 20.35
N ASP A 23 14.18 24.46 19.30
CA ASP A 23 13.50 24.30 18.01
C ASP A 23 12.70 22.98 17.94
N PHE A 24 12.74 22.17 19.00
CA PHE A 24 12.01 20.91 19.12
C PHE A 24 10.76 21.06 19.99
N ASP A 25 9.67 20.41 19.59
CA ASP A 25 8.50 20.26 20.44
C ASP A 25 8.77 19.27 21.59
N ILE A 26 7.95 19.35 22.66
CA ILE A 26 8.14 18.52 23.85
C ILE A 26 8.14 17.02 23.56
N ARG A 27 7.38 16.56 22.55
CA ARG A 27 7.33 15.15 22.17
C ARG A 27 8.60 14.75 21.43
N GLN A 28 9.14 15.60 20.55
CA GLN A 28 10.43 15.35 19.93
C GLN A 28 11.55 15.30 20.98
N ILE A 29 11.53 16.21 21.97
CA ILE A 29 12.46 16.18 23.11
C ILE A 29 12.34 14.86 23.87
N CYS A 30 11.13 14.37 24.15
CA CYS A 30 10.95 13.06 24.78
C CYS A 30 11.61 11.94 23.97
N GLU A 31 11.43 11.90 22.65
CA GLU A 31 12.06 10.86 21.82
C GLU A 31 13.60 10.98 21.80
N ILE A 32 14.16 12.19 21.85
CA ILE A 32 15.62 12.39 22.01
C ILE A 32 16.09 11.86 23.36
N LEU A 33 15.39 12.21 24.45
CA LEU A 33 15.75 11.77 25.80
C LEU A 33 15.65 10.25 25.95
N PHE A 34 14.63 9.61 25.38
CA PHE A 34 14.53 8.15 25.37
C PHE A 34 15.70 7.50 24.64
N GLY A 35 16.12 8.02 23.49
CA GLY A 35 17.27 7.46 22.77
C GLY A 35 18.58 7.61 23.56
N LEU A 36 18.81 8.77 24.18
CA LEU A 36 19.98 9.00 25.03
C LEU A 36 20.01 8.05 26.25
N ASP A 37 18.86 7.83 26.89
CA ASP A 37 18.73 6.89 28.02
C ASP A 37 19.07 5.45 27.61
N GLN A 38 18.73 5.07 26.37
CA GLN A 38 19.06 3.77 25.79
C GLN A 38 20.47 3.71 25.13
N GLY A 39 21.25 4.79 25.19
CA GLY A 39 22.59 4.86 24.61
C GLY A 39 22.64 4.85 23.07
N ILE A 40 21.54 5.25 22.42
CA ILE A 40 21.41 5.33 20.96
C ILE A 40 22.04 6.62 20.45
N ASP A 41 22.67 6.56 19.27
CA ASP A 41 23.10 7.75 18.56
C ASP A 41 21.89 8.55 18.04
N VAL A 42 21.45 9.51 18.85
CA VAL A 42 20.32 10.36 18.51
C VAL A 42 20.58 11.31 17.35
N SER A 43 21.84 11.52 16.93
CA SER A 43 22.16 12.41 15.79
C SER A 43 21.55 11.93 14.47
N ILE A 44 21.19 10.65 14.39
CA ILE A 44 20.51 10.02 13.25
C ILE A 44 19.10 10.57 13.06
N TYR A 45 18.37 10.86 14.15
CA TYR A 45 16.94 11.20 14.07
C TYR A 45 16.54 12.50 14.80
N ALA A 46 17.42 13.08 15.63
CA ALA A 46 17.21 14.35 16.31
C ALA A 46 17.27 15.53 15.31
N ASN A 47 16.22 15.67 14.51
CA ASN A 47 16.12 16.67 13.46
C ASN A 47 14.68 17.19 13.38
N THR A 48 14.53 18.51 13.37
CA THR A 48 13.22 19.20 13.36
C THR A 48 12.41 18.98 12.08
N LYS A 49 13.01 18.41 11.03
CA LYS A 49 12.31 17.95 9.83
C LYS A 49 11.39 16.74 10.09
N TYR A 50 11.62 16.00 11.17
CA TYR A 50 10.78 14.87 11.56
C TYR A 50 9.83 15.28 12.66
N ASP A 51 8.57 14.85 12.59
CA ASP A 51 7.69 14.88 13.76
C ASP A 51 8.10 13.83 14.80
N ALA A 52 7.53 13.95 16.01
CA ALA A 52 7.85 13.03 17.10
C ALA A 52 7.50 11.56 16.80
N GLU A 53 6.50 11.29 15.94
CA GLU A 53 6.15 9.91 15.58
C GLU A 53 7.16 9.32 14.59
N GLN A 54 7.66 10.10 13.63
CA GLN A 54 8.78 9.72 12.77
C GLN A 54 10.04 9.45 13.60
N MET A 55 10.37 10.34 14.55
CA MET A 55 11.47 10.16 15.50
C MET A 55 11.33 8.87 16.32
N ARG A 56 10.12 8.56 16.78
CA ARG A 56 9.83 7.30 17.48
C ARG A 56 10.11 6.07 16.61
N GLU A 57 9.66 6.04 15.36
CA GLU A 57 9.87 4.88 14.49
C GLU A 57 11.37 4.69 14.13
N MET A 58 12.13 5.77 13.97
CA MET A 58 13.59 5.69 13.79
C MET A 58 14.28 5.20 15.07
N ARG A 59 13.92 5.74 16.24
CA ARG A 59 14.46 5.28 17.54
C ARG A 59 14.18 3.79 17.76
N PHE A 60 12.95 3.33 17.56
CA PHE A 60 12.59 1.91 17.69
C PHE A 60 13.32 0.99 16.71
N GLY A 61 13.65 1.46 15.51
CA GLY A 61 14.48 0.68 14.57
C GLY A 61 15.92 0.57 15.05
N LEU A 62 16.51 1.67 15.55
CA LEU A 62 17.85 1.68 16.11
C LEU A 62 17.96 0.80 17.36
N GLU A 63 16.94 0.79 18.24
CA GLU A 63 16.85 -0.11 19.41
C GLU A 63 16.92 -1.59 19.01
N GLN A 64 16.40 -1.93 17.84
CA GLN A 64 16.39 -3.29 17.30
C GLN A 64 17.60 -3.59 16.41
N GLY A 65 18.52 -2.64 16.24
CA GLY A 65 19.70 -2.79 15.38
C GLY A 65 19.38 -2.84 13.88
N LEU A 66 18.23 -2.30 13.46
CA LEU A 66 17.83 -2.23 12.05
C LEU A 66 18.59 -1.13 11.31
N ASP A 67 18.75 -1.31 10.00
CA ASP A 67 19.23 -0.25 9.12
C ASP A 67 18.11 0.79 8.87
N VAL A 68 18.08 1.82 9.71
CA VAL A 68 17.06 2.88 9.62
C VAL A 68 17.24 3.79 8.41
N SER A 69 18.40 3.77 7.75
CA SER A 69 18.68 4.63 6.58
C SER A 69 17.72 4.37 5.41
N VAL A 70 17.12 3.18 5.37
CA VAL A 70 16.10 2.77 4.40
C VAL A 70 14.83 3.62 4.50
N TYR A 71 14.49 4.16 5.67
CA TYR A 71 13.23 4.88 5.89
C TYR A 71 13.36 6.23 6.59
N THR A 72 14.57 6.79 6.69
CA THR A 72 14.80 8.13 7.26
C THR A 72 14.49 9.27 6.28
N ASP A 73 13.82 9.04 5.14
CA ASP A 73 13.40 10.16 4.29
C ASP A 73 12.26 10.95 4.99
N PRO A 74 12.42 12.25 5.27
CA PRO A 74 11.38 13.05 5.94
C PRO A 74 10.04 13.11 5.19
N ARG A 75 10.01 12.75 3.89
CA ARG A 75 8.78 12.66 3.09
C ARG A 75 7.88 11.49 3.51
N PHE A 76 8.44 10.45 4.14
CA PHE A 76 7.64 9.36 4.68
C PHE A 76 6.94 9.80 5.95
N ASN A 77 5.62 9.62 6.03
CA ASN A 77 4.95 9.76 7.32
C ASN A 77 5.29 8.57 8.26
N HIS A 78 5.01 8.73 9.54
CA HIS A 78 5.32 7.72 10.56
C HIS A 78 4.67 6.34 10.28
N LYS A 79 3.54 6.27 9.56
CA LYS A 79 2.92 4.98 9.20
C LYS A 79 3.70 4.27 8.09
N GLN A 80 4.21 5.00 7.11
CA GLN A 80 5.11 4.44 6.09
C GLN A 80 6.41 3.94 6.74
N MET A 81 7.01 4.75 7.61
CA MET A 81 8.19 4.35 8.38
C MET A 81 7.94 3.08 9.19
N ARG A 82 6.78 2.97 9.86
CA ARG A 82 6.40 1.74 10.58
C ARG A 82 6.29 0.52 9.66
N LEU A 83 5.69 0.64 8.48
CA LEU A 83 5.58 -0.47 7.53
C LEU A 83 6.95 -0.93 7.02
N ILE A 84 7.84 0.02 6.70
CA ILE A 84 9.20 -0.28 6.26
C ILE A 84 9.99 -0.93 7.40
N LYS A 85 9.91 -0.37 8.62
CA LYS A 85 10.53 -0.92 9.82
C LYS A 85 10.08 -2.35 10.09
N ASN A 86 8.77 -2.62 10.11
CA ASN A 86 8.24 -3.97 10.34
C ASN A 86 8.72 -4.97 9.26
N CYS A 87 8.88 -4.51 8.01
CA CYS A 87 9.43 -5.33 6.93
C CYS A 87 10.91 -5.72 7.20
N LEU A 88 11.71 -4.78 7.71
CA LEU A 88 13.09 -5.01 8.14
C LEU A 88 13.18 -5.91 9.38
N GLU A 89 12.26 -5.75 10.35
CA GLU A 89 12.16 -6.61 11.55
C GLU A 89 11.93 -8.08 11.19
N GLU A 90 11.17 -8.33 10.11
CA GLU A 90 10.95 -9.68 9.55
C GLU A 90 12.13 -10.19 8.69
N GLY A 91 13.21 -9.42 8.57
CA GLY A 91 14.40 -9.77 7.78
C GLY A 91 14.16 -9.75 6.27
N ARG A 92 13.15 -9.00 5.78
CA ARG A 92 12.83 -8.87 4.35
C ARG A 92 13.47 -7.61 3.77
N ASP A 93 13.67 -7.61 2.46
CA ASP A 93 14.10 -6.42 1.73
C ASP A 93 12.95 -5.41 1.65
N ALA A 94 13.12 -4.28 2.33
CA ALA A 94 12.15 -3.20 2.38
C ALA A 94 12.40 -2.08 1.34
N SER A 95 13.41 -2.24 0.47
CA SER A 95 13.80 -1.23 -0.54
C SER A 95 12.64 -0.83 -1.45
N ILE A 96 11.75 -1.78 -1.77
CA ILE A 96 10.58 -1.50 -2.61
C ILE A 96 9.52 -0.65 -1.90
N LEU A 97 9.43 -0.73 -0.56
CA LEU A 97 8.55 0.10 0.25
C LEU A 97 9.11 1.50 0.46
N ALA A 98 10.44 1.64 0.44
CA ALA A 98 11.19 2.89 0.58
C ALA A 98 11.12 3.78 -0.68
N ASN A 99 9.96 3.85 -1.32
CA ASN A 99 9.72 4.73 -2.46
C ASN A 99 8.91 5.96 -2.03
N PRO A 100 9.51 7.16 -1.98
CA PRO A 100 8.84 8.39 -1.53
C PRO A 100 7.73 8.87 -2.49
N GLN A 101 7.60 8.27 -3.67
CA GLN A 101 6.47 8.54 -4.58
C GLN A 101 5.20 7.77 -4.19
N PHE A 102 5.30 6.77 -3.32
CA PHE A 102 4.12 6.12 -2.79
C PHE A 102 3.44 6.98 -1.73
N ASN A 103 2.12 7.07 -1.83
CA ASN A 103 1.30 7.47 -0.70
C ASN A 103 1.20 6.33 0.33
N GLN A 104 0.66 6.64 1.51
CA GLN A 104 0.51 5.69 2.60
C GLN A 104 -0.25 4.40 2.18
N ARG A 105 -1.34 4.53 1.42
CA ARG A 105 -2.15 3.36 0.99
C ARG A 105 -1.42 2.49 -0.03
N GLN A 106 -0.68 3.06 -0.97
CA GLN A 106 0.16 2.29 -1.89
C GLN A 106 1.22 1.50 -1.10
N THR A 107 1.84 2.13 -0.10
CA THR A 107 2.81 1.47 0.79
C THR A 107 2.18 0.30 1.57
N GLU A 108 0.95 0.48 2.08
CA GLU A 108 0.18 -0.57 2.76
C GLU A 108 -0.10 -1.77 1.85
N VAL A 109 -0.49 -1.54 0.58
CA VAL A 109 -0.80 -2.63 -0.37
C VAL A 109 0.48 -3.38 -0.79
N VAL A 110 1.58 -2.67 -1.03
CA VAL A 110 2.88 -3.31 -1.33
C VAL A 110 3.35 -4.13 -0.12
N SER A 111 3.23 -3.58 1.10
CA SER A 111 3.60 -4.28 2.34
C SER A 111 2.75 -5.53 2.55
N ALA A 112 1.43 -5.46 2.31
CA ALA A 112 0.54 -6.62 2.36
C ALA A 112 0.90 -7.69 1.33
N GLY A 113 1.34 -7.29 0.12
CA GLY A 113 1.83 -8.22 -0.88
C GLY A 113 3.09 -8.97 -0.45
N LEU A 114 4.07 -8.24 0.11
CA LEU A 114 5.28 -8.85 0.67
C LEU A 114 4.97 -9.85 1.78
N MET A 115 4.04 -9.52 2.69
CA MET A 115 3.58 -10.44 3.75
C MET A 115 2.91 -11.70 3.20
N ARG A 116 2.19 -11.59 2.07
CA ARG A 116 1.54 -12.71 1.38
C ARG A 116 2.51 -13.51 0.50
N GLY A 117 3.75 -13.04 0.31
CA GLY A 117 4.74 -13.69 -0.54
C GLY A 117 4.43 -13.60 -2.03
N VAL A 118 3.65 -12.60 -2.47
CA VAL A 118 3.43 -12.36 -3.91
C VAL A 118 4.51 -11.47 -4.49
N ASP A 119 4.75 -11.57 -5.80
CA ASP A 119 5.72 -10.72 -6.48
C ASP A 119 5.17 -9.28 -6.62
N VAL A 120 5.58 -8.43 -5.69
CA VAL A 120 5.17 -7.02 -5.64
C VAL A 120 5.81 -6.18 -6.74
N THR A 121 6.87 -6.65 -7.40
CA THR A 121 7.55 -5.89 -8.47
C THR A 121 6.66 -5.66 -9.69
N ILE A 122 5.61 -6.48 -9.83
CA ILE A 122 4.59 -6.39 -10.88
C ILE A 122 3.74 -5.13 -10.75
N TYR A 123 3.42 -4.69 -9.52
CA TYR A 123 2.45 -3.62 -9.28
C TYR A 123 2.95 -2.48 -8.40
N ALA A 124 4.14 -2.59 -7.80
CA ALA A 124 4.77 -1.54 -7.01
C ALA A 124 5.31 -0.41 -7.92
N ASP A 125 4.40 0.24 -8.62
CA ASP A 125 4.64 1.37 -9.52
C ASP A 125 3.75 2.55 -9.09
N PRO A 126 4.31 3.73 -8.79
CA PRO A 126 3.54 4.86 -8.26
C PRO A 126 2.47 5.38 -9.24
N ARG A 127 2.50 4.96 -10.51
CA ARG A 127 1.46 5.25 -11.52
C ARG A 127 0.16 4.49 -11.28
N PHE A 128 0.19 3.33 -10.62
CA PHE A 128 -1.02 2.64 -10.19
C PHE A 128 -1.59 3.33 -8.97
N ASP A 129 -2.90 3.60 -8.95
CA ASP A 129 -3.56 3.98 -7.71
C ASP A 129 -3.60 2.80 -6.72
N CYS A 130 -3.87 3.08 -5.43
CA CYS A 130 -3.86 2.03 -4.41
C CYS A 130 -4.91 0.94 -4.65
N PHE A 131 -6.03 1.24 -5.32
CA PHE A 131 -7.07 0.27 -5.62
C PHE A 131 -6.67 -0.62 -6.81
N GLN A 132 -6.00 -0.08 -7.83
CA GLN A 132 -5.42 -0.89 -8.90
C GLN A 132 -4.36 -1.86 -8.34
N MET A 133 -3.46 -1.37 -7.48
CA MET A 133 -2.48 -2.22 -6.79
C MET A 133 -3.16 -3.33 -5.98
N GLU A 134 -4.27 -3.01 -5.30
CA GLU A 134 -5.03 -3.98 -4.49
C GLU A 134 -5.64 -5.09 -5.36
N GLU A 135 -6.26 -4.74 -6.50
CA GLU A 135 -6.82 -5.72 -7.43
C GLU A 135 -5.72 -6.66 -7.98
N ILE A 136 -4.54 -6.13 -8.33
CA ILE A 136 -3.40 -6.94 -8.81
C ILE A 136 -2.87 -7.83 -7.68
N CYS A 137 -2.70 -7.28 -6.47
CA CYS A 137 -2.26 -8.03 -5.28
C CYS A 137 -3.20 -9.19 -4.95
N ILE A 138 -4.52 -8.98 -5.01
CA ILE A 138 -5.53 -10.02 -4.79
C ILE A 138 -5.44 -11.08 -5.90
N GLY A 139 -5.31 -10.67 -7.17
CA GLY A 139 -5.17 -11.58 -8.29
C GLY A 139 -3.95 -12.51 -8.18
N LEU A 140 -2.79 -11.94 -7.84
CA LEU A 140 -1.57 -12.70 -7.58
C LEU A 140 -1.75 -13.66 -6.39
N SER A 141 -2.36 -13.20 -5.31
CA SER A 141 -2.59 -14.01 -4.10
C SER A 141 -3.52 -15.21 -4.37
N LYS A 142 -4.38 -15.12 -5.38
CA LYS A 142 -5.28 -16.19 -5.83
C LYS A 142 -4.73 -17.03 -6.97
N GLY A 143 -3.51 -16.75 -7.45
CA GLY A 143 -2.90 -17.46 -8.58
C GLY A 143 -3.62 -17.23 -9.92
N LEU A 144 -4.28 -16.08 -10.08
CA LEU A 144 -4.97 -15.73 -11.33
C LEU A 144 -3.98 -15.22 -12.36
N ASP A 145 -4.32 -15.36 -13.64
CA ASP A 145 -3.58 -14.73 -14.73
C ASP A 145 -3.85 -13.22 -14.76
N ILE A 146 -2.96 -12.47 -14.10
CA ILE A 146 -3.07 -11.02 -13.99
C ILE A 146 -2.82 -10.28 -15.30
N SER A 147 -2.30 -10.94 -16.34
CA SER A 147 -2.00 -10.30 -17.63
C SER A 147 -3.24 -9.73 -18.33
N PHE A 148 -4.43 -10.21 -17.98
CA PHE A 148 -5.70 -9.69 -18.49
C PHE A 148 -6.07 -8.31 -17.92
N PHE A 149 -5.51 -7.89 -16.79
CA PHE A 149 -5.96 -6.67 -16.13
C PHE A 149 -4.89 -5.84 -15.43
N ALA A 150 -3.68 -6.33 -15.21
CA ALA A 150 -2.60 -5.58 -14.56
C ALA A 150 -1.94 -4.56 -15.50
N ASP A 151 -2.74 -3.63 -16.03
CA ASP A 151 -2.32 -2.58 -16.95
C ASP A 151 -2.98 -1.24 -16.56
N LEU A 152 -2.21 -0.15 -16.65
CA LEU A 152 -2.66 1.21 -16.34
C LEU A 152 -3.83 1.69 -17.21
N VAL A 153 -4.09 1.05 -18.36
CA VAL A 153 -5.26 1.36 -19.20
C VAL A 153 -6.60 0.99 -18.54
N PHE A 154 -6.58 0.11 -17.54
CA PHE A 154 -7.78 -0.30 -16.81
C PHE A 154 -7.92 0.49 -15.50
N SER A 155 -9.11 1.02 -15.23
CA SER A 155 -9.48 1.50 -13.89
C SER A 155 -9.54 0.34 -12.90
N TYR A 156 -9.42 0.61 -11.60
CA TYR A 156 -9.60 -0.41 -10.56
C TYR A 156 -10.97 -1.13 -10.67
N GLY A 157 -12.01 -0.41 -11.13
CA GLY A 157 -13.34 -0.98 -11.37
C GLY A 157 -13.35 -2.01 -12.50
N GLN A 158 -12.67 -1.71 -13.62
CA GLN A 158 -12.49 -2.65 -14.73
C GLN A 158 -11.65 -3.85 -14.30
N MET A 159 -10.53 -3.61 -13.60
CA MET A 159 -9.68 -4.67 -13.04
C MET A 159 -10.49 -5.61 -12.13
N GLY A 160 -11.34 -5.06 -11.26
CA GLY A 160 -12.17 -5.85 -10.38
C GLY A 160 -13.19 -6.73 -11.09
N GLU A 161 -13.79 -6.27 -12.20
CA GLU A 161 -14.70 -7.12 -12.99
C GLU A 161 -13.94 -8.19 -13.75
N ILE A 162 -12.75 -7.91 -14.29
CA ILE A 162 -11.91 -8.91 -14.96
C ILE A 162 -11.46 -9.97 -13.94
N ARG A 163 -10.93 -9.54 -12.78
CA ARG A 163 -10.55 -10.45 -11.69
C ARG A 163 -11.71 -11.34 -11.25
N ARG A 164 -12.90 -10.77 -11.00
CA ARG A 164 -14.10 -11.56 -10.63
C ARG A 164 -14.47 -12.59 -11.69
N GLY A 165 -14.29 -12.27 -12.98
CA GLY A 165 -14.53 -13.22 -14.05
C GLY A 165 -13.54 -14.40 -14.03
N LEU A 166 -12.25 -14.12 -13.83
CA LEU A 166 -11.23 -15.16 -13.67
C LEU A 166 -11.53 -16.05 -12.44
N GLU A 167 -11.94 -15.47 -11.31
CA GLU A 167 -12.32 -16.20 -10.11
C GLU A 167 -13.52 -17.14 -10.33
N ASN A 168 -14.47 -16.73 -11.16
CA ASN A 168 -15.66 -17.50 -11.52
C ASN A 168 -15.46 -18.41 -12.74
N GLY A 169 -14.24 -18.46 -13.30
CA GLY A 169 -13.88 -19.33 -14.42
C GLY A 169 -14.58 -18.98 -15.74
N VAL A 170 -14.99 -17.73 -15.93
CA VAL A 170 -15.55 -17.26 -17.21
C VAL A 170 -14.45 -16.74 -18.13
N ASP A 171 -14.69 -16.80 -19.44
CA ASP A 171 -13.75 -16.30 -20.44
C ASP A 171 -13.72 -14.76 -20.45
N VAL A 172 -12.72 -14.20 -19.76
CA VAL A 172 -12.54 -12.75 -19.66
C VAL A 172 -12.04 -12.11 -20.95
N SER A 173 -11.49 -12.87 -21.90
CA SER A 173 -11.00 -12.32 -23.17
C SER A 173 -12.11 -11.66 -23.99
N ILE A 174 -13.37 -12.03 -23.71
CA ILE A 174 -14.57 -11.46 -24.31
C ILE A 174 -14.78 -9.98 -23.92
N TYR A 175 -14.37 -9.58 -22.70
CA TYR A 175 -14.70 -8.27 -22.15
C TYR A 175 -13.55 -7.51 -21.48
N ALA A 176 -12.37 -8.13 -21.30
CA ALA A 176 -11.16 -7.48 -20.81
C ALA A 176 -10.59 -6.51 -21.87
N ASN A 177 -11.35 -5.43 -22.12
CA ASN A 177 -11.07 -4.43 -23.13
C ASN A 177 -11.39 -3.06 -22.55
N PRO A 178 -10.43 -2.11 -22.53
CA PRO A 178 -10.60 -0.82 -21.88
C PRO A 178 -11.71 0.06 -22.51
N LYS A 179 -12.24 -0.32 -23.68
CA LYS A 179 -13.40 0.34 -24.29
C LYS A 179 -14.71 0.09 -23.55
N TYR A 180 -14.81 -0.97 -22.74
CA TYR A 180 -15.94 -1.18 -21.85
C TYR A 180 -15.68 -0.49 -20.52
N ASN A 181 -16.63 0.27 -19.97
CA ASN A 181 -16.57 0.68 -18.57
C ASN A 181 -16.88 -0.50 -17.64
N GLU A 182 -16.63 -0.33 -16.34
CA GLU A 182 -16.83 -1.35 -15.31
C GLU A 182 -18.28 -1.86 -15.24
N TYR A 183 -19.26 -1.02 -15.53
CA TYR A 183 -20.67 -1.44 -15.54
C TYR A 183 -20.98 -2.33 -16.75
N GLN A 184 -20.44 -2.01 -17.93
CA GLN A 184 -20.58 -2.87 -19.11
C GLN A 184 -19.89 -4.23 -18.89
N MET A 185 -18.66 -4.21 -18.36
CA MET A 185 -17.93 -5.43 -18.01
C MET A 185 -18.70 -6.28 -17.00
N ARG A 186 -19.34 -5.66 -16.00
CA ARG A 186 -20.20 -6.35 -15.04
C ARG A 186 -21.36 -7.09 -15.72
N GLU A 187 -22.07 -6.44 -16.63
CA GLU A 187 -23.21 -7.07 -17.30
C GLU A 187 -22.76 -8.22 -18.22
N ILE A 188 -21.60 -8.09 -18.87
CA ILE A 188 -21.03 -9.18 -19.69
C ILE A 188 -20.60 -10.34 -18.79
N ARG A 189 -19.83 -10.08 -17.73
CA ARG A 189 -19.40 -11.08 -16.74
C ARG A 189 -20.59 -11.86 -16.18
N MET A 190 -21.62 -11.15 -15.69
CA MET A 190 -22.80 -11.80 -15.11
C MET A 190 -23.56 -12.67 -16.13
N GLY A 191 -23.61 -12.27 -17.41
CA GLY A 191 -24.18 -13.12 -18.45
C GLY A 191 -23.37 -14.37 -18.73
N LEU A 192 -22.04 -14.26 -18.75
CA LEU A 192 -21.14 -15.41 -18.90
C LEU A 192 -21.26 -16.39 -17.73
N GLU A 193 -21.37 -15.89 -16.49
CA GLU A 193 -21.60 -16.72 -15.29
C GLU A 193 -22.93 -17.49 -15.36
N LYS A 194 -23.93 -16.92 -16.05
CA LYS A 194 -25.22 -17.55 -16.34
C LYS A 194 -25.23 -18.37 -17.65
N LYS A 195 -24.07 -18.54 -18.30
CA LYS A 195 -23.92 -19.26 -19.58
C LYS A 195 -24.77 -18.68 -20.72
N LEU A 196 -25.05 -17.39 -20.69
CA LEU A 196 -25.80 -16.70 -21.74
C LEU A 196 -24.90 -16.38 -22.94
N ASN A 197 -25.51 -16.27 -24.12
CA ASN A 197 -24.82 -15.76 -25.30
C ASN A 197 -24.68 -14.23 -25.26
N VAL A 198 -23.60 -13.76 -24.66
CA VAL A 198 -23.33 -12.33 -24.46
C VAL A 198 -23.03 -11.55 -25.74
N SER A 199 -22.68 -12.21 -26.85
CA SER A 199 -22.38 -11.54 -28.14
C SER A 199 -23.56 -10.70 -28.66
N SER A 200 -24.77 -10.99 -28.21
CA SER A 200 -25.97 -10.22 -28.55
C SER A 200 -26.01 -8.82 -27.95
N TYR A 201 -25.29 -8.57 -26.85
CA TYR A 201 -25.30 -7.28 -26.16
C TYR A 201 -23.91 -6.76 -25.74
N ALA A 202 -22.85 -7.55 -25.85
CA ALA A 202 -21.48 -7.17 -25.50
C ALA A 202 -20.89 -6.15 -26.51
N SER A 203 -21.36 -4.90 -26.47
CA SER A 203 -20.93 -3.82 -27.35
C SER A 203 -20.47 -2.60 -26.56
N SER A 204 -19.25 -2.11 -26.81
CA SER A 204 -18.72 -0.93 -26.10
C SER A 204 -19.54 0.33 -26.36
N ASN A 205 -20.32 0.37 -27.45
CA ASN A 205 -21.21 1.48 -27.80
C ASN A 205 -22.58 1.40 -27.12
N MET A 206 -22.92 0.28 -26.48
CA MET A 206 -24.19 0.07 -25.79
C MET A 206 -24.05 0.39 -24.31
N ILE A 207 -24.93 1.20 -23.76
CA ILE A 207 -24.86 1.56 -22.33
C ILE A 207 -25.21 0.36 -21.44
N SER A 208 -24.62 0.31 -20.24
CA SER A 208 -24.79 -0.81 -19.30
C SER A 208 -26.26 -1.06 -18.90
N ILE A 209 -27.10 -0.02 -18.88
CA ILE A 209 -28.53 -0.15 -18.58
C ILE A 209 -29.25 -0.99 -19.66
N GLU A 210 -28.89 -0.83 -20.93
CA GLU A 210 -29.46 -1.60 -22.03
C GLU A 210 -28.94 -3.05 -22.01
N MET A 211 -27.63 -3.22 -21.80
CA MET A 211 -27.02 -4.55 -21.60
C MET A 211 -27.71 -5.32 -20.48
N LYS A 212 -27.96 -4.66 -19.33
CA LYS A 212 -28.67 -5.24 -18.19
C LYS A 212 -30.06 -5.73 -18.58
N LYS A 213 -30.85 -4.91 -19.29
CA LYS A 213 -32.18 -5.30 -19.77
C LYS A 213 -32.13 -6.51 -20.69
N MET A 214 -31.16 -6.55 -21.61
CA MET A 214 -30.98 -7.69 -22.51
C MET A 214 -30.59 -8.96 -21.75
N ARG A 215 -29.60 -8.87 -20.85
CA ARG A 215 -29.18 -9.97 -19.98
C ARG A 215 -30.37 -10.53 -19.19
N GLU A 216 -31.12 -9.67 -18.49
CA GLU A 216 -32.29 -10.07 -17.69
C GLU A 216 -33.44 -10.67 -18.52
N ALA A 217 -33.62 -10.22 -19.78
CA ALA A 217 -34.56 -10.84 -20.70
C ALA A 217 -34.12 -12.26 -21.10
N MET A 218 -32.83 -12.45 -21.40
CA MET A 218 -32.26 -13.75 -21.73
C MET A 218 -32.28 -14.72 -20.55
N GLU A 219 -31.97 -14.24 -19.34
CA GLU A 219 -32.07 -15.06 -18.12
C GLU A 219 -33.49 -15.57 -17.89
N ARG A 220 -34.50 -14.71 -18.04
CA ARG A 220 -35.91 -15.11 -17.90
C ARG A 220 -36.36 -16.11 -18.96
N ALA A 221 -35.88 -15.96 -20.20
CA ALA A 221 -36.17 -16.92 -21.26
C ALA A 221 -35.57 -18.29 -20.93
N ALA A 222 -34.32 -18.34 -20.43
CA ALA A 222 -33.64 -19.58 -20.08
C ALA A 222 -34.23 -20.31 -18.84
N THR A 223 -34.97 -19.62 -17.97
CA THR A 223 -35.64 -20.23 -16.82
C THR A 223 -37.03 -20.80 -17.12
N ASN A 224 -37.60 -20.47 -18.28
CA ASN A 224 -38.94 -20.91 -18.68
C ASN A 224 -38.92 -22.15 -19.61
N ASP A 225 -37.74 -22.63 -19.98
CA ASP A 225 -37.49 -23.88 -20.70
C ASP A 225 -37.05 -24.99 -19.71
#